data_AF-A0A5C7KA35-F1
#
_entry.id   AF-A0A5C7KA35-F1
#
_cell.length_a   1.000
_cell.length_b   1.000
_cell.length_c   1.000
_cell.angle_alpha   90.00
_cell.angle_beta   90.00
_cell.angle_gamma   90.00
#
_symmetry.space_group_name_H-M   'P 1'
#
loop_
_entity.id
_entity.type
_entity.pdbx_description
1 polymer ?
#
loop_
_entity_poly.entity_id
_entity_poly.type
_entity_poly.pdbx_seq_one_letter_code
_entity_poly.pdbx_strand_id
1 'polypeptide(L)'
;MSLIIHGELDAISGDAAGLQAVSDKQAAAMQRMASTLEAAASALQSPGAGASLQRVGAELHADGQTFSTHFADHSDKMNNNRHGLETGDQDGAADIEAVLSIST
;
A
#
# COMPACT_ATOMS: atom_id res chain seq x y z
N MET A 1 26.10 -13.78 5.69
CA MET A 1 25.39 -12.48 5.55
C MET A 1 24.12 -12.58 4.69
N SER A 2 24.08 -13.40 3.63
CA SER A 2 22.89 -13.60 2.77
C SER A 2 21.59 -14.04 3.49
N LEU A 3 21.67 -14.84 4.55
CA LEU A 3 20.49 -15.26 5.35
C LEU A 3 19.77 -14.12 6.09
N ILE A 4 20.47 -13.04 6.42
CA ILE A 4 19.88 -11.89 7.12
C ILE A 4 19.06 -11.05 6.14
N ILE A 5 19.58 -10.82 4.93
CA ILE A 5 18.89 -10.08 3.87
C ILE A 5 17.62 -10.82 3.43
N HIS A 6 17.67 -12.14 3.27
CA HIS A 6 16.48 -12.94 2.94
C HIS A 6 15.39 -12.87 4.03
N GLY A 7 15.77 -12.95 5.31
CA GLY A 7 14.82 -12.83 6.42
C GLY A 7 14.17 -11.43 6.52
N GLU A 8 14.91 -10.38 6.21
CA GLU A 8 14.39 -9.01 6.15
C GLU A 8 13.47 -8.79 4.94
N LEU A 9 13.75 -9.41 3.79
CA LEU A 9 12.89 -9.36 2.60
C LEU A 9 11.54 -10.09 2.77
N ASP A 10 11.55 -11.23 3.47
CA ASP A 10 10.32 -11.94 3.82
C ASP A 10 9.48 -11.14 4.82
N ALA A 11 10.12 -10.50 5.81
CA ALA A 11 9.43 -9.61 6.74
C ALA A 11 8.80 -8.40 6.02
N ILE A 12 9.54 -7.77 5.10
CA ILE A 12 9.05 -6.67 4.26
C ILE A 12 7.86 -7.12 3.39
N SER A 13 7.92 -8.32 2.83
CA SER A 13 6.82 -8.89 2.02
C SER A 13 5.57 -9.14 2.87
N GLY A 14 5.75 -9.65 4.09
CA GLY A 14 4.66 -9.85 5.05
C GLY A 14 4.01 -8.53 5.49
N ASP A 15 4.83 -7.52 5.81
CA ASP A 15 4.37 -6.19 6.20
C ASP A 15 3.64 -5.49 5.05
N ALA A 16 4.11 -5.63 3.81
CA ALA A 16 3.43 -5.09 2.62
C ALA A 16 2.04 -5.70 2.42
N ALA A 17 1.90 -7.02 2.56
CA ALA A 17 0.60 -7.70 2.46
C ALA A 17 -0.35 -7.28 3.60
N GLY A 18 0.18 -7.13 4.82
CA GLY A 18 -0.57 -6.62 5.97
C GLY A 18 -1.07 -5.19 5.76
N LEU A 19 -0.20 -4.31 5.25
CA LEU A 19 -0.52 -2.93 4.91
C LEU A 19 -1.57 -2.85 3.80
N GLN A 20 -1.52 -3.76 2.81
CA GLN A 20 -2.50 -3.80 1.73
C GLN A 20 -3.89 -4.15 2.23
N ALA A 21 -4.00 -5.15 3.11
CA ALA A 21 -5.26 -5.50 3.75
C ALA A 21 -5.82 -4.38 4.63
N VAL A 22 -4.96 -3.57 5.28
CA VAL A 22 -5.38 -2.38 6.05
C VAL A 22 -5.88 -1.28 5.12
N SER A 23 -5.18 -1.06 4.00
CA SER A 23 -5.54 -0.06 2.99
C SER A 23 -6.91 -0.34 2.36
N ASP A 24 -7.14 -1.58 1.92
CA ASP A 24 -8.41 -2.01 1.34
C ASP A 24 -9.58 -1.83 2.32
N LYS A 25 -9.35 -2.14 3.60
CA LYS A 25 -10.34 -1.91 4.67
C LYS A 25 -10.63 -0.43 4.87
N GLN A 26 -9.62 0.44 4.84
CA GLN A 26 -9.80 1.88 4.95
C GLN A 26 -10.55 2.47 3.76
N ALA A 27 -10.21 2.06 2.53
CA ALA A 27 -10.93 2.47 1.33
C ALA A 27 -12.42 2.07 1.40
N ALA A 28 -12.70 0.82 1.79
CA ALA A 28 -14.06 0.32 1.95
C ALA A 28 -14.83 1.01 3.09
N ALA A 29 -14.15 1.42 4.17
CA ALA A 29 -14.75 2.19 5.26
C ALA A 29 -15.09 3.61 4.82
N MET A 30 -14.18 4.28 4.08
CA MET A 30 -14.42 5.62 3.54
C MET A 30 -15.58 5.63 2.54
N GLN A 31 -15.65 4.65 1.64
CA GLN A 31 -16.79 4.50 0.73
C GLN A 31 -18.11 4.33 1.49
N ARG A 32 -18.14 3.46 2.51
CA ARG A 32 -19.34 3.27 3.35
C ARG A 32 -19.73 4.54 4.10
N MET A 33 -18.77 5.30 4.61
CA MET A 33 -19.02 6.59 5.26
C MET A 33 -19.61 7.60 4.27
N ALA A 34 -19.02 7.72 3.07
CA ALA A 34 -19.53 8.61 2.03
C ALA A 34 -20.99 8.28 1.66
N SER A 35 -21.30 7.00 1.39
CA SER A 35 -22.68 6.58 1.08
C SER A 35 -23.64 6.82 2.24
N THR A 36 -23.19 6.64 3.49
CA THR A 36 -24.03 6.90 4.67
C THR A 36 -24.34 8.39 4.82
N LEU A 37 -23.36 9.26 4.54
CA LEU A 37 -23.52 10.71 4.56
C LEU A 37 -24.45 11.20 3.44
N GLU A 38 -24.36 10.63 2.24
CA GLU A 38 -25.29 10.92 1.13
C GLU A 38 -26.73 10.51 1.47
N ALA A 39 -26.92 9.34 2.07
CA ALA A 39 -28.24 8.89 2.53
C ALA A 39 -28.80 9.81 3.63
N ALA A 40 -27.96 10.17 4.61
CA ALA A 40 -28.33 11.11 5.67
C ALA A 40 -28.66 12.51 5.12
N ALA A 41 -27.91 12.97 4.11
CA ALA A 41 -28.16 14.22 3.43
C ALA A 41 -29.55 14.25 2.77
N SER A 42 -29.93 13.14 2.11
CA SER A 42 -31.24 13.01 1.47
C SER A 42 -32.40 12.98 2.46
N ALA A 43 -32.16 12.47 3.67
CA ALA A 43 -33.15 12.39 4.74
C ALA A 43 -33.33 13.71 5.50
N LEU A 44 -32.33 14.61 5.47
CA LEU A 44 -32.40 15.89 6.14
C LEU A 44 -33.21 16.90 5.33
N GLN A 45 -34.38 17.27 5.85
CA GLN A 45 -35.31 18.24 5.25
C GLN A 45 -34.77 19.70 5.27
N SER A 46 -33.60 19.95 5.86
CA SER A 46 -32.94 21.25 5.86
C SER A 46 -31.95 21.36 4.68
N PRO A 47 -32.16 22.31 3.74
CA PRO A 47 -31.31 22.45 2.55
C PRO A 47 -29.81 22.61 2.85
N GLY A 48 -29.46 23.28 3.95
CA GLY A 48 -28.06 23.53 4.32
C GLY A 48 -27.34 22.32 4.94
N ALA A 49 -28.08 21.43 5.61
CA ALA A 49 -27.52 20.25 6.25
C ALA A 49 -27.26 19.13 5.21
N GLY A 50 -28.18 18.94 4.28
CA GLY A 50 -28.01 17.99 3.17
C GLY A 50 -26.82 18.33 2.27
N ALA A 51 -26.70 19.60 1.87
CA ALA A 51 -25.58 20.04 1.02
C ALA A 51 -24.21 19.89 1.70
N SER A 52 -24.14 20.12 3.02
CA SER A 52 -22.91 19.93 3.79
C SER A 52 -22.48 18.47 3.85
N LEU A 53 -23.43 17.56 4.05
CA LEU A 53 -23.15 16.11 4.11
C LEU A 53 -22.79 15.52 2.75
N GLN A 54 -23.41 15.98 1.67
CA GLN A 54 -23.00 15.61 0.31
C GLN A 54 -21.56 16.05 0.03
N ARG A 55 -21.17 17.26 0.46
CA ARG A 55 -19.79 17.75 0.28
C ARG A 55 -18.79 16.87 1.04
N VAL A 56 -19.07 16.56 2.30
CA VAL A 56 -18.19 15.68 3.11
C VAL A 56 -18.12 14.27 2.51
N GLY A 57 -19.22 13.73 1.98
CA GLY A 57 -19.22 12.45 1.28
C GLY A 57 -18.35 12.45 0.02
N ALA A 58 -18.44 13.52 -0.78
CA ALA A 58 -17.62 13.68 -1.98
C ALA A 58 -16.12 13.84 -1.65
N GLU A 59 -15.79 14.61 -0.62
CA GLU A 59 -14.41 14.77 -0.12
C GLU A 59 -13.84 13.43 0.37
N LEU A 60 -14.59 12.69 1.19
CA LEU A 60 -14.19 11.34 1.65
C LEU A 60 -13.96 10.36 0.52
N HIS A 61 -14.77 10.42 -0.54
CA HIS A 61 -14.59 9.56 -1.69
C HIS A 61 -13.31 9.93 -2.46
N ALA A 62 -13.07 11.22 -2.71
CA ALA A 62 -11.85 11.69 -3.38
C ALA A 62 -10.59 11.36 -2.58
N ASP A 63 -10.62 11.56 -1.26
CA ASP A 63 -9.52 11.20 -0.37
C ASP A 63 -9.28 9.69 -0.36
N GLY A 64 -10.34 8.88 -0.36
CA GLY A 64 -10.24 7.43 -0.45
C GLY A 64 -9.59 6.93 -1.74
N GLN A 65 -9.93 7.54 -2.89
CA GLN A 65 -9.29 7.21 -4.17
C GLN A 65 -7.82 7.61 -4.20
N THR A 66 -7.49 8.80 -3.67
CA THR A 66 -6.12 9.30 -3.59
C THR A 66 -5.27 8.40 -2.71
N PHE A 67 -5.78 8.03 -1.53
CA PHE A 67 -5.13 7.09 -0.63
C PHE A 67 -4.90 5.72 -1.29
N SER A 68 -5.92 5.16 -1.94
CA SER A 68 -5.80 3.88 -2.65
C SER A 68 -4.73 3.93 -3.76
N THR A 69 -4.63 5.04 -4.48
CA THR A 69 -3.63 5.23 -5.55
C THR A 69 -2.22 5.31 -4.99
N HIS A 70 -2.02 6.15 -3.96
CA HIS A 70 -0.73 6.25 -3.27
C HIS A 70 -0.29 4.92 -2.67
N PHE A 71 -1.24 4.16 -2.14
CA PHE A 71 -0.96 2.85 -1.57
C PHE A 71 -0.51 1.84 -2.63
N ALA A 72 -1.18 1.82 -3.79
CA ALA A 72 -0.78 0.96 -4.91
C ALA A 72 0.64 1.30 -5.39
N ASP A 73 0.95 2.59 -5.59
CA ASP A 73 2.30 3.05 -5.97
C ASP A 73 3.36 2.67 -4.92
N HIS A 74 3.03 2.78 -3.63
CA HIS A 74 3.94 2.36 -2.57
C HIS A 74 4.19 0.86 -2.59
N SER A 75 3.17 0.05 -2.86
CA SER A 75 3.27 -1.41 -2.98
C SER A 75 4.16 -1.82 -4.15
N ASP A 76 4.00 -1.16 -5.30
CA ASP A 76 4.83 -1.40 -6.48
C ASP A 76 6.31 -1.07 -6.20
N LYS A 77 6.58 0.05 -5.51
CA LYS A 77 7.94 0.43 -5.09
C LYS A 77 8.57 -0.59 -4.15
N MET A 78 7.82 -1.09 -3.17
CA MET A 78 8.31 -2.12 -2.25
C MET A 78 8.64 -3.42 -2.99
N ASN A 79 7.79 -3.82 -3.94
CA ASN A 79 8.02 -5.00 -4.76
C ASN A 79 9.27 -4.85 -5.66
N ASN A 80 9.46 -3.67 -6.26
CA ASN A 80 10.66 -3.35 -7.03
C ASN A 80 11.93 -3.36 -6.18
N ASN A 81 11.88 -2.80 -4.96
CA ASN A 81 13.01 -2.83 -4.03
C ASN A 81 13.39 -4.27 -3.66
N ARG A 82 12.40 -5.12 -3.36
CA ARG A 82 12.64 -6.55 -3.10
C ARG A 82 13.36 -7.20 -4.27
N HIS A 83 12.85 -7.02 -5.49
CA HIS A 83 13.46 -7.62 -6.67
C HIS A 83 14.91 -7.15 -6.90
N GLY A 84 15.19 -5.86 -6.67
CA GLY A 84 16.54 -5.30 -6.76
C GLY A 84 17.49 -5.88 -5.69
N LEU A 85 17.01 -6.06 -4.47
CA LEU A 85 17.79 -6.68 -3.39
C LEU A 85 18.07 -8.16 -3.64
N GLU A 86 17.08 -8.92 -4.12
CA GLU A 86 17.27 -10.33 -4.51
C GLU A 86 18.29 -10.48 -5.64
N THR A 87 18.20 -9.64 -6.67
CA THR A 87 19.15 -9.65 -7.79
C THR A 87 20.56 -9.28 -7.30
N GLY A 88 20.68 -8.25 -6.47
CA GLY A 88 21.96 -7.85 -5.89
C GLY A 88 22.60 -8.92 -5.00
N ASP A 89 21.80 -9.70 -4.26
CA ASP A 89 22.33 -10.83 -3.45
C ASP A 89 22.82 -11.97 -4.35
N GLN A 90 22.09 -12.26 -5.45
CA GLN A 90 22.51 -13.27 -6.44
C GLN A 90 23.81 -12.89 -7.15
N ASP A 91 23.91 -11.65 -7.62
CA ASP A 91 25.10 -11.13 -8.28
C ASP A 91 26.31 -11.13 -7.31
N GLY A 92 26.10 -10.66 -6.07
CA GLY A 92 27.14 -10.66 -5.06
C GLY A 92 27.61 -12.07 -4.67
N ALA A 93 26.70 -13.04 -4.59
CA ALA A 93 27.05 -14.43 -4.35
C ALA A 93 27.89 -15.01 -5.50
N ALA A 94 27.52 -14.73 -6.76
CA ALA A 94 28.26 -15.14 -7.94
C ALA A 94 29.67 -14.53 -8.00
N ASP A 95 29.81 -13.25 -7.66
CA ASP A 95 31.12 -12.57 -7.60
C ASP A 95 32.02 -13.18 -6.52
N ILE A 96 31.48 -13.47 -5.34
CA ILE A 96 32.22 -14.13 -4.25
C ILE A 96 32.68 -15.53 -4.70
N GLU A 97 31.80 -16.30 -5.34
CA GLU A 97 32.12 -17.62 -5.87
C GLU A 97 33.22 -17.54 -6.95
N ALA A 98 33.14 -16.56 -7.85
CA ALA A 98 34.15 -16.32 -8.86
C ALA A 98 35.52 -15.99 -8.23
N VAL A 99 35.58 -15.11 -7.22
CA VAL A 99 36.84 -14.76 -6.52
C VAL A 99 37.43 -15.99 -5.81
N LEU A 100 36.60 -16.80 -5.16
CA LEU A 100 37.04 -18.04 -4.50
C LEU A 100 37.60 -19.04 -5.51
N SER A 101 36.97 -19.18 -6.68
CA SER A 101 37.40 -20.09 -7.74
C SER A 101 38.76 -19.71 -8.36
N ILE A 102 39.13 -18.42 -8.32
CA ILE A 102 40.42 -17.93 -8.84
C ILE A 102 41.52 -17.99 -7.77
N SER A 103 41.14 -18.07 -6.49
CA SER A 103 42.06 -18.10 -5.34
C SER A 103 42.47 -19.53 -4.92
N THR A 104 42.02 -20.56 -5.66
CA THR A 104 42.39 -21.98 -5.51
C THR A 104 43.17 -22.46 -6.71
#